data_AF-A0A151SJ00-F1
#
_entry.id   AF-A0A151SJ00-F1
#
_cell.length_a   1.000
_cell.length_b   1.000
_cell.length_c   1.000
_cell.angle_alpha   90.00
_cell.angle_beta   90.00
_cell.angle_gamma   90.00
#
_symmetry.space_group_name_H-M   'P 1'
#
loop_
_entity.id
_entity.type
_entity.pdbx_description
1 polymer ?
#
loop_
_entity_poly.entity_id
_entity_poly.type
_entity_poly.pdbx_seq_one_letter_code
_entity_poly.pdbx_strand_id
1 'polypeptide(L)'
;MKRRSFESRPQHLLATNEGLRHTPTAFHLRSPQSSFSVSEIGTNPRWAPFKSSNFLCCSSKPQSLSRFVCLSSQNGGFRENSGEVGRGDAVIIVDHGSRRKESNLLLNDFVEMFKHKTGYEIVEPAHMELAEPSISDAFQSCVKQGANRVIISPFFLSPGRHWNQDIPSLSAEAAKEHPGVSYIVTAPLGLHELLVNVVNDRIKHCLKHVAGDAEECSVCAGTGKCRLY
;
A
#
# COMPACT_ATOMS: atom_id res chain seq x y z
N MET A 1 4.93 58.60 30.75
CA MET A 1 4.83 59.41 31.98
C MET A 1 4.13 58.56 33.04
N LYS A 2 4.72 58.34 34.24
CA LYS A 2 4.13 57.84 35.53
C LYS A 2 3.03 56.73 35.47
N ARG A 3 3.06 55.55 36.12
CA ARG A 3 3.92 54.80 37.10
C ARG A 3 3.66 53.27 36.84
N ARG A 4 4.45 52.24 37.25
CA ARG A 4 4.67 51.62 38.61
C ARG A 4 3.37 51.54 39.46
N SER A 5 3.04 50.50 40.25
CA SER A 5 3.59 49.17 40.62
C SER A 5 2.45 48.44 41.42
N PHE A 6 2.55 47.36 42.23
CA PHE A 6 3.62 46.54 42.84
C PHE A 6 2.96 45.23 43.40
N GLU A 7 3.67 44.09 43.43
CA GLU A 7 3.46 42.95 44.38
C GLU A 7 2.11 42.15 44.35
N SER A 8 1.94 40.97 44.97
CA SER A 8 2.83 40.10 45.80
C SER A 8 2.49 38.59 45.68
N ARG A 9 3.46 37.72 46.01
CA ARG A 9 3.30 36.30 46.45
C ARG A 9 3.44 36.26 47.98
N PRO A 10 2.87 35.29 48.74
CA PRO A 10 3.69 34.09 49.09
C PRO A 10 2.94 32.79 49.49
N GLN A 11 3.73 31.69 49.54
CA GLN A 11 3.73 30.56 50.53
C GLN A 11 2.42 29.80 50.87
N HIS A 12 2.33 28.48 50.64
CA HIS A 12 2.96 27.30 51.29
C HIS A 12 2.19 26.75 52.52
N LEU A 13 1.85 25.46 52.49
CA LEU A 13 1.59 24.64 53.69
C LEU A 13 2.02 23.18 53.43
N LEU A 14 2.37 22.44 54.49
CA LEU A 14 2.84 21.04 54.44
C LEU A 14 2.18 20.23 55.56
N ALA A 15 1.63 19.07 55.23
CA ALA A 15 1.34 17.93 56.11
C ALA A 15 1.10 16.69 55.20
N THR A 16 1.87 15.60 55.21
CA THR A 16 2.18 14.61 56.28
C THR A 16 0.99 13.76 56.71
N ASN A 17 0.91 12.53 56.17
CA ASN A 17 0.73 11.27 56.90
C ASN A 17 1.05 10.10 55.94
N GLU A 18 1.78 9.08 56.38
CA GLU A 18 1.26 7.88 57.06
C GLU A 18 0.10 7.21 56.28
N GLY A 19 0.17 5.95 55.85
CA GLY A 19 1.17 4.92 56.15
C GLY A 19 0.51 3.57 56.42
N LEU A 20 -0.02 2.91 55.39
CA LEU A 20 -0.71 1.62 55.54
C LEU A 20 -0.21 0.58 54.52
N ARG A 21 0.33 -0.51 55.05
CA ARG A 21 0.80 -1.67 54.28
C ARG A 21 -0.32 -2.71 54.24
N HIS A 22 -0.70 -3.17 53.05
CA HIS A 22 -1.42 -4.43 52.91
C HIS A 22 -0.69 -5.36 51.95
N THR A 23 -0.53 -6.61 52.39
CA THR A 23 0.21 -7.68 51.70
C THR A 23 -0.65 -8.34 50.62
N PRO A 24 -0.03 -8.93 49.58
CA PRO A 24 -0.77 -9.57 48.49
C PRO A 24 -1.41 -10.90 48.95
N THR A 25 -2.74 -10.98 48.92
CA THR A 25 -3.47 -12.25 49.13
C THR A 25 -3.47 -13.05 47.83
N ALA A 26 -2.68 -14.12 47.77
CA ALA A 26 -2.54 -14.94 46.56
C ALA A 26 -3.78 -15.83 46.31
N PHE A 27 -4.63 -15.45 45.35
CA PHE A 27 -5.74 -16.29 44.90
C PHE A 27 -5.25 -17.36 43.90
N HIS A 28 -4.88 -18.52 44.42
CA HIS A 28 -4.53 -19.71 43.65
C HIS A 28 -5.82 -20.41 43.15
N LEU A 29 -6.38 -19.96 42.02
CA LEU A 29 -7.44 -20.68 41.32
C LEU A 29 -6.83 -21.56 40.22
N ARG A 30 -7.12 -22.86 40.29
CA ARG A 30 -6.54 -23.88 39.41
C ARG A 30 -7.13 -23.79 38.00
N SER A 31 -6.27 -23.76 37.00
CA SER A 31 -6.65 -24.05 35.61
C SER A 31 -7.09 -25.53 35.50
N PRO A 32 -8.28 -25.84 34.97
CA PRO A 32 -8.60 -27.18 34.52
C PRO A 32 -7.87 -27.42 33.19
N GLN A 33 -6.96 -28.39 33.16
CA GLN A 33 -6.48 -28.94 31.90
C GLN A 33 -7.56 -29.87 31.33
N SER A 34 -8.03 -29.61 30.11
CA SER A 34 -8.83 -30.56 29.33
C SER A 34 -8.20 -30.77 27.96
N SER A 35 -7.36 -31.80 27.87
CA SER A 35 -6.85 -32.31 26.60
C SER A 35 -7.98 -33.02 25.85
N PHE A 36 -8.39 -32.49 24.70
CA PHE A 36 -9.23 -33.20 23.73
C PHE A 36 -8.52 -33.27 22.39
N SER A 37 -8.40 -34.49 21.87
CA SER A 37 -7.62 -34.81 20.67
C SER A 37 -8.47 -35.59 19.66
N VAL A 38 -8.54 -35.07 18.43
CA VAL A 38 -8.82 -35.78 17.18
C VAL A 38 -10.15 -36.54 17.05
N SER A 39 -11.01 -36.05 16.15
CA SER A 39 -11.73 -36.90 15.19
C SER A 39 -12.02 -36.10 13.92
N GLU A 40 -11.67 -36.62 12.75
CA GLU A 40 -11.92 -36.02 11.44
C GLU A 40 -13.35 -36.32 10.94
N ILE A 41 -13.59 -36.04 9.64
CA ILE A 41 -14.75 -36.39 8.79
C ILE A 41 -15.89 -35.34 8.79
N GLY A 42 -16.08 -34.70 7.63
CA GLY A 42 -17.14 -33.72 7.38
C GLY A 42 -16.99 -33.04 6.00
N THR A 43 -17.42 -33.70 4.93
CA THR A 43 -17.16 -33.25 3.54
C THR A 43 -18.07 -32.11 3.07
N ASN A 44 -17.45 -30.98 2.70
CA ASN A 44 -17.63 -30.18 1.46
C ASN A 44 -19.06 -30.02 0.86
N PRO A 45 -19.46 -28.79 0.47
CA PRO A 45 -19.59 -28.61 -0.98
C PRO A 45 -19.16 -27.24 -1.56
N ARG A 46 -18.38 -27.34 -2.65
CA ARG A 46 -18.33 -26.44 -3.83
C ARG A 46 -17.91 -24.96 -3.62
N TRP A 47 -16.63 -24.71 -3.88
CA TRP A 47 -16.25 -23.70 -4.88
C TRP A 47 -15.72 -24.42 -6.14
N ALA A 48 -15.91 -23.81 -7.32
CA ALA A 48 -15.54 -24.42 -8.62
C ALA A 48 -14.30 -23.74 -9.20
N PRO A 49 -13.30 -24.49 -9.70
CA PRO A 49 -12.11 -23.89 -10.32
C PRO A 49 -12.43 -23.30 -11.69
N PHE A 50 -11.81 -22.17 -11.99
CA PHE A 50 -11.87 -21.51 -13.30
C PHE A 50 -11.20 -22.39 -14.35
N LYS A 51 -11.91 -22.77 -15.42
CA LYS A 51 -11.35 -23.66 -16.46
C LYS A 51 -10.44 -22.87 -17.42
N SER A 52 -9.14 -23.13 -17.37
CA SER A 52 -8.22 -22.79 -18.46
C SER A 52 -8.50 -23.67 -19.68
N SER A 53 -8.55 -23.07 -20.86
CA SER A 53 -8.78 -23.79 -22.13
C SER A 53 -7.54 -24.59 -22.54
N ASN A 54 -7.70 -25.91 -22.73
CA ASN A 54 -6.64 -26.76 -23.28
C ASN A 54 -6.35 -26.37 -24.74
N PHE A 55 -5.15 -25.88 -25.02
CA PHE A 55 -4.59 -25.92 -26.38
C PHE A 55 -3.88 -27.26 -26.60
N LEU A 56 -4.08 -27.86 -27.78
CA LEU A 56 -3.55 -29.18 -28.10
C LEU A 56 -2.03 -29.18 -28.23
N CYS A 57 -1.37 -30.10 -27.53
CA CYS A 57 0.01 -30.48 -27.83
C CYS A 57 0.03 -31.39 -29.06
N CYS A 58 0.66 -30.94 -30.15
CA CYS A 58 0.94 -31.75 -31.33
C CYS A 58 2.45 -31.89 -31.51
N SER A 59 2.97 -33.11 -31.39
CA SER A 59 4.40 -33.40 -31.48
C SER A 59 4.84 -33.71 -32.90
N SER A 60 5.88 -33.04 -33.40
CA SER A 60 6.61 -33.41 -34.61
C SER A 60 8.12 -33.20 -34.42
N LYS A 61 8.93 -33.93 -35.19
CA LYS A 61 10.38 -34.13 -34.95
C LYS A 61 11.27 -33.09 -35.66
N PRO A 62 12.50 -32.82 -35.17
CA PRO A 62 13.36 -31.74 -35.67
C PRO A 62 14.11 -32.10 -36.97
N GLN A 63 14.48 -31.07 -37.74
CA GLN A 63 15.43 -31.18 -38.86
C GLN A 63 16.49 -30.05 -38.83
N SER A 64 17.68 -30.40 -38.36
CA SER A 64 19.01 -30.11 -38.92
C SER A 64 19.23 -28.88 -39.83
N LEU A 65 20.15 -28.01 -39.38
CA LEU A 65 21.05 -27.12 -40.17
C LEU A 65 20.38 -26.00 -40.99
N SER A 66 20.85 -24.75 -40.88
CA SER A 66 22.21 -24.37 -41.27
C SER A 66 22.70 -23.05 -40.63
N ARG A 67 24.01 -22.80 -40.70
CA ARG A 67 24.62 -21.50 -40.36
C ARG A 67 24.38 -20.50 -41.48
N PHE A 68 23.84 -19.33 -41.17
CA PHE A 68 24.12 -18.09 -41.91
C PHE A 68 24.56 -17.01 -40.94
N VAL A 69 25.75 -16.44 -41.18
CA VAL A 69 26.26 -15.27 -40.46
C VAL A 69 26.00 -14.06 -41.35
N CYS A 70 25.00 -13.26 -40.99
CA CYS A 70 24.79 -11.93 -41.57
C CYS A 70 25.13 -10.88 -40.51
N LEU A 71 26.25 -10.20 -40.70
CA LEU A 71 26.57 -8.98 -39.99
C LEU A 71 25.76 -7.83 -40.61
N SER A 72 25.01 -7.06 -39.81
CA SER A 72 24.86 -5.59 -39.90
C SER A 72 23.57 -5.07 -39.26
N SER A 73 23.50 -3.74 -39.17
CA SER A 73 22.42 -2.89 -38.64
C SER A 73 22.26 -2.87 -37.11
N GLN A 74 22.32 -1.65 -36.57
CA GLN A 74 22.05 -1.36 -35.17
C GLN A 74 20.54 -1.15 -35.00
N ASN A 75 19.84 -2.15 -34.45
CA ASN A 75 18.61 -1.86 -33.72
C ASN A 75 18.96 -1.80 -32.23
N GLY A 76 18.68 -0.65 -31.61
CA GLY A 76 18.75 -0.48 -30.15
C GLY A 76 17.61 -1.24 -29.48
N GLY A 77 17.74 -2.58 -29.44
CA GLY A 77 16.73 -3.44 -28.83
C GLY A 77 16.52 -3.11 -27.35
N PHE A 78 15.27 -3.20 -26.90
CA PHE A 78 14.94 -3.26 -25.48
C PHE A 78 15.83 -4.32 -24.82
N ARG A 79 16.76 -3.88 -23.96
CA ARG A 79 17.59 -4.81 -23.19
C ARG A 79 16.69 -5.48 -22.16
N GLU A 80 16.63 -6.80 -22.19
CA GLU A 80 15.76 -7.58 -21.31
C GLU A 80 16.13 -7.35 -19.84
N ASN A 81 15.31 -6.55 -19.15
CA ASN A 81 15.19 -6.52 -17.70
C ASN A 81 13.69 -6.63 -17.38
N SER A 82 13.11 -7.76 -17.81
CA SER A 82 11.73 -7.87 -18.31
C SER A 82 10.63 -8.00 -17.25
N GLY A 83 10.94 -7.84 -15.97
CA GLY A 83 9.97 -7.93 -14.87
C GLY A 83 10.25 -7.05 -13.64
N GLU A 84 11.27 -6.18 -13.68
CA GLU A 84 11.73 -5.40 -12.52
C GLU A 84 11.79 -3.89 -12.83
N VAL A 85 11.76 -3.08 -11.76
CA VAL A 85 11.95 -1.63 -11.78
C VAL A 85 13.44 -1.32 -11.65
N GLY A 86 14.03 -0.71 -12.67
CA GLY A 86 15.44 -0.32 -12.74
C GLY A 86 15.66 1.19 -12.62
N ARG A 87 16.93 1.61 -12.57
CA ARG A 87 17.35 3.03 -12.37
C ARG A 87 16.94 4.02 -13.48
N GLY A 88 16.36 3.54 -14.58
CA GLY A 88 15.79 4.39 -15.64
C GLY A 88 14.28 4.55 -15.55
N ASP A 89 13.65 3.88 -14.58
CA ASP A 89 12.21 3.84 -14.42
C ASP A 89 11.73 4.80 -13.33
N ALA A 90 10.50 5.27 -13.47
CA ALA A 90 9.75 5.91 -12.40
C ALA A 90 8.41 5.19 -12.17
N VAL A 91 7.91 5.24 -10.94
CA VAL A 91 6.58 4.74 -10.59
C VAL A 91 5.66 5.92 -10.24
N ILE A 92 4.50 6.00 -10.87
CA ILE A 92 3.43 6.92 -10.46
C ILE A 92 2.36 6.09 -9.75
N ILE A 93 2.01 6.44 -8.51
CA ILE A 93 0.93 5.78 -7.77
C ILE A 93 -0.32 6.67 -7.88
N VAL A 94 -1.37 6.17 -8.53
CA VAL A 94 -2.55 6.95 -8.92
C VAL A 94 -3.77 6.57 -8.07
N ASP A 95 -4.45 7.56 -7.49
CA ASP A 95 -5.82 7.39 -7.00
C ASP A 95 -6.82 8.35 -7.69
N HIS A 96 -8.07 8.43 -7.22
CA HIS A 96 -9.08 9.33 -7.82
C HIS A 96 -8.85 10.81 -7.48
N GLY A 97 -8.06 11.10 -6.44
CA GLY A 97 -8.10 12.32 -5.67
C GLY A 97 -9.34 12.42 -4.77
N SER A 98 -9.36 13.43 -3.93
CA SER A 98 -10.48 13.78 -3.05
C SER A 98 -10.60 15.28 -2.87
N ARG A 99 -11.85 15.76 -2.73
CA ARG A 99 -12.14 17.14 -2.32
C ARG A 99 -11.74 17.42 -0.87
N ARG A 100 -11.37 16.39 -0.11
CA ARG A 100 -10.80 16.50 1.24
C ARG A 100 -9.27 16.43 1.16
N LYS A 101 -8.59 17.53 1.49
CA LYS A 101 -7.12 17.60 1.44
C LYS A 101 -6.47 16.51 2.29
N GLU A 102 -7.03 16.22 3.46
CA GLU A 102 -6.55 15.17 4.37
C GLU A 102 -6.52 13.78 3.72
N SER A 103 -7.45 13.47 2.80
CA SER A 103 -7.45 12.20 2.08
C SER A 103 -6.33 12.10 1.05
N ASN A 104 -6.00 13.20 0.39
CA ASN A 104 -4.93 13.24 -0.63
C ASN A 104 -3.54 13.06 0.02
N LEU A 105 -3.35 13.60 1.22
CA LEU A 105 -2.11 13.41 1.99
C LEU A 105 -1.80 11.94 2.27
N LEU A 106 -2.82 11.09 2.46
CA LEU A 106 -2.62 9.65 2.67
C LEU A 106 -1.98 8.94 1.47
N LEU A 107 -2.15 9.46 0.24
CA LEU A 107 -1.45 8.95 -0.94
C LEU A 107 0.04 9.33 -0.90
N ASN A 108 0.36 10.55 -0.43
CA ASN A 108 1.74 11.00 -0.27
C ASN A 108 2.45 10.17 0.82
N ASP A 109 1.82 9.99 1.98
CA ASP A 109 2.31 9.12 3.07
C ASP A 109 2.55 7.68 2.57
N PHE A 110 1.65 7.17 1.72
CA PHE A 110 1.78 5.85 1.09
C PHE A 110 2.93 5.80 0.07
N VAL A 111 3.12 6.84 -0.75
CA VAL A 111 4.22 6.95 -1.71
C VAL A 111 5.57 7.01 -0.99
N GLU A 112 5.71 7.79 0.07
CA GLU A 112 6.94 7.83 0.89
C GLU A 112 7.23 6.47 1.52
N MET A 113 6.22 5.84 2.14
CA MET A 113 6.34 4.49 2.71
C MET A 113 6.72 3.45 1.64
N PHE A 114 6.10 3.50 0.46
CA PHE A 114 6.40 2.59 -0.66
C PHE A 114 7.82 2.80 -1.16
N LYS A 115 8.24 4.05 -1.40
CA LYS A 115 9.58 4.43 -1.85
C LYS A 115 10.66 3.95 -0.88
N HIS A 116 10.46 4.18 0.42
CA HIS A 116 11.35 3.68 1.48
C HIS A 116 11.36 2.15 1.56
N LYS A 117 10.24 1.47 1.26
CA LYS A 117 10.11 0.01 1.36
C LYS A 117 10.68 -0.74 0.15
N THR A 118 10.64 -0.15 -1.05
CA THR A 118 11.17 -0.77 -2.29
C THR A 118 12.57 -0.29 -2.66
N GLY A 119 12.97 0.91 -2.22
CA GLY A 119 14.23 1.54 -2.62
C GLY A 119 14.23 2.12 -4.04
N TYR A 120 13.06 2.29 -4.67
CA TYR A 120 12.96 2.87 -6.02
C TYR A 120 13.31 4.36 -6.02
N GLU A 121 14.13 4.80 -6.97
CA GLU A 121 14.73 6.14 -6.97
C GLU A 121 13.68 7.25 -7.27
N ILE A 122 12.76 6.99 -8.19
CA ILE A 122 11.70 7.93 -8.59
C ILE A 122 10.32 7.29 -8.33
N VAL A 123 9.55 7.88 -7.42
CA VAL A 123 8.18 7.48 -7.10
C VAL A 123 7.37 8.74 -6.80
N GLU A 124 6.31 8.99 -7.55
CA GLU A 124 5.47 10.18 -7.46
C GLU A 124 3.99 9.79 -7.14
N PRO A 125 3.26 10.60 -6.35
CA PRO A 125 1.81 10.49 -6.26
C PRO A 125 1.15 11.11 -7.50
N ALA A 126 -0.06 10.68 -7.84
CA ALA A 126 -0.94 11.39 -8.76
C ALA A 126 -2.42 11.16 -8.44
N HIS A 127 -3.25 12.12 -8.82
CA HIS A 127 -4.69 12.06 -8.71
C HIS A 127 -5.33 12.14 -10.10
N MET A 128 -6.45 11.43 -10.28
CA MET A 128 -7.12 11.31 -11.58
C MET A 128 -7.99 12.52 -11.96
N GLU A 129 -8.75 13.09 -11.02
CA GLU A 129 -9.71 14.17 -11.34
C GLU A 129 -10.00 15.18 -10.21
N LEU A 130 -9.84 14.83 -8.92
CA LEU A 130 -10.33 15.67 -7.80
C LEU A 130 -9.25 16.48 -7.06
N ALA A 131 -7.98 16.33 -7.39
CA ALA A 131 -6.85 16.92 -6.66
C ALA A 131 -5.59 17.04 -7.54
N GLU A 132 -4.57 17.72 -7.01
CA GLU A 132 -3.25 17.87 -7.63
C GLU A 132 -2.15 17.22 -6.77
N PRO A 133 -1.10 16.63 -7.37
CA PRO A 133 -0.74 16.66 -8.79
C PRO A 133 -1.57 15.73 -9.68
N SER A 134 -1.84 16.16 -10.91
CA SER A 134 -2.43 15.31 -11.95
C SER A 134 -1.45 14.22 -12.43
N ILE A 135 -1.98 13.25 -13.20
CA ILE A 135 -1.15 12.24 -13.90
C ILE A 135 -0.13 12.92 -14.84
N SER A 136 -0.46 14.07 -15.45
CA SER A 136 0.47 14.77 -16.34
C SER A 136 1.62 15.43 -15.58
N ASP A 137 1.32 16.09 -14.46
CA ASP A 137 2.33 16.73 -13.60
C ASP A 137 3.29 15.70 -12.99
N ALA A 138 2.77 14.56 -12.55
CA ALA A 138 3.58 13.45 -12.05
C ALA A 138 4.45 12.84 -13.16
N PHE A 139 3.92 12.64 -14.38
CA PHE A 139 4.71 12.16 -15.52
C PHE A 139 5.82 13.16 -15.87
N GLN A 140 5.51 14.46 -15.93
CA GLN A 140 6.49 15.50 -16.19
C GLN A 140 7.54 15.60 -15.07
N SER A 141 7.17 15.35 -13.81
CA SER A 141 8.10 15.22 -12.68
C SER A 141 9.05 14.04 -12.86
N CYS A 142 8.53 12.86 -13.20
CA CYS A 142 9.34 11.67 -13.48
C CYS A 142 10.38 11.91 -14.59
N VAL A 143 9.96 12.56 -15.69
CA VAL A 143 10.85 12.86 -16.82
C VAL A 143 11.91 13.90 -16.44
N LYS A 144 11.56 14.94 -15.66
CA LYS A 144 12.53 15.91 -15.11
C LYS A 144 13.55 15.25 -14.17
N GLN A 145 13.17 14.18 -13.48
CA GLN A 145 14.08 13.38 -12.63
C GLN A 145 14.94 12.37 -13.44
N GLY A 146 14.74 12.27 -14.77
CA GLY A 146 15.59 11.48 -15.68
C GLY A 146 14.99 10.13 -16.12
N ALA A 147 13.71 9.87 -15.84
CA ALA A 147 13.06 8.61 -16.24
C ALA A 147 12.92 8.47 -17.76
N ASN A 148 13.22 7.28 -18.29
CA ASN A 148 12.97 6.87 -19.68
C ASN A 148 11.84 5.82 -19.80
N ARG A 149 11.33 5.31 -18.67
CA ARG A 149 10.12 4.50 -18.58
C ARG A 149 9.28 4.92 -17.37
N VAL A 150 7.97 5.07 -17.56
CA VAL A 150 7.02 5.42 -16.48
C VAL A 150 6.04 4.28 -16.24
N ILE A 151 5.91 3.87 -14.98
CA ILE A 151 5.07 2.75 -14.53
C ILE A 151 3.90 3.34 -13.72
N ILE A 152 2.74 3.43 -14.34
CA ILE A 152 1.52 4.01 -13.75
C ILE A 152 0.75 2.90 -13.01
N SER A 153 0.65 3.02 -11.69
CA SER A 153 0.13 2.02 -10.77
C SER A 153 -1.17 2.48 -10.10
N PRO A 154 -2.35 1.97 -10.48
CA PRO A 154 -3.62 2.39 -9.89
C PRO A 154 -3.84 1.81 -8.48
N PHE A 155 -3.98 2.69 -7.48
CA PHE A 155 -4.19 2.35 -6.07
C PHE A 155 -5.66 1.99 -5.76
N PHE A 156 -6.26 1.11 -6.58
CA PHE A 156 -7.67 0.73 -6.50
C PHE A 156 -7.86 -0.73 -6.05
N LEU A 157 -8.86 -0.99 -5.21
CA LEU A 157 -9.22 -2.33 -4.76
C LEU A 157 -9.98 -3.17 -5.82
N SER A 158 -10.49 -2.54 -6.87
CA SER A 158 -11.31 -3.19 -7.91
C SER A 158 -10.95 -2.67 -9.31
N PRO A 159 -10.98 -3.53 -10.34
CA PRO A 159 -10.99 -3.07 -11.73
C PRO A 159 -12.31 -2.37 -12.06
N GLY A 160 -12.27 -1.37 -12.95
CA GLY A 160 -13.43 -0.55 -13.31
C GLY A 160 -13.13 0.39 -14.48
N ARG A 161 -14.04 1.33 -14.80
CA ARG A 161 -13.87 2.29 -15.91
C ARG A 161 -12.53 3.04 -15.81
N HIS A 162 -12.22 3.56 -14.62
CA HIS A 162 -11.02 4.35 -14.35
C HIS A 162 -9.71 3.64 -14.70
N TRP A 163 -9.65 2.32 -14.48
CA TRP A 163 -8.50 1.51 -14.91
C TRP A 163 -8.55 1.15 -16.40
N ASN A 164 -9.72 0.79 -16.93
CA ASN A 164 -9.87 0.32 -18.32
C ASN A 164 -9.80 1.44 -19.38
N GLN A 165 -10.06 2.69 -19.00
CA GLN A 165 -10.30 3.80 -19.95
C GLN A 165 -9.59 5.08 -19.50
N ASP A 166 -9.90 5.58 -18.30
CA ASP A 166 -9.54 6.96 -17.93
C ASP A 166 -8.03 7.12 -17.65
N ILE A 167 -7.41 6.26 -16.82
CA ILE A 167 -5.97 6.28 -16.57
C ILE A 167 -5.14 5.99 -17.84
N PRO A 168 -5.46 4.98 -18.68
CA PRO A 168 -4.80 4.79 -19.97
C PRO A 168 -4.88 6.01 -20.89
N SER A 169 -6.03 6.69 -20.95
CA SER A 169 -6.23 7.91 -21.74
C SER A 169 -5.36 9.06 -21.22
N LEU A 170 -5.44 9.37 -19.92
CA LEU A 170 -4.66 10.44 -19.29
C LEU A 170 -3.14 10.20 -19.39
N SER A 171 -2.70 8.94 -19.25
CA SER A 171 -1.29 8.56 -19.43
C SER A 171 -0.84 8.72 -20.90
N ALA A 172 -1.72 8.42 -21.85
CA ALA A 172 -1.44 8.57 -23.28
C ALA A 172 -1.39 10.04 -23.73
N GLU A 173 -2.19 10.93 -23.11
CA GLU A 173 -2.09 12.37 -23.34
C GLU A 173 -0.77 12.93 -22.77
N ALA A 174 -0.45 12.63 -21.51
CA ALA A 174 0.79 13.09 -20.86
C ALA A 174 2.06 12.64 -21.62
N ALA A 175 2.07 11.40 -22.14
CA ALA A 175 3.20 10.88 -22.90
C ALA A 175 3.47 11.61 -24.24
N LYS A 176 2.51 12.37 -24.79
CA LYS A 176 2.72 13.15 -26.04
C LYS A 176 3.72 14.28 -25.87
N GLU A 177 3.85 14.84 -24.66
CA GLU A 177 4.83 15.89 -24.34
C GLU A 177 6.25 15.33 -24.20
N HIS A 178 6.41 14.00 -24.13
CA HIS A 178 7.67 13.33 -23.79
C HIS A 178 8.08 12.25 -24.82
N PRO A 179 8.22 12.59 -26.12
CA PRO A 179 8.58 11.64 -27.17
C PRO A 179 9.95 11.00 -26.90
N GLY A 180 9.95 9.69 -26.65
CA GLY A 180 11.13 8.91 -26.27
C GLY A 180 11.02 8.28 -24.87
N VAL A 181 10.07 8.72 -24.05
CA VAL A 181 9.76 8.08 -22.76
C VAL A 181 8.68 7.01 -22.98
N SER A 182 8.98 5.78 -22.59
CA SER A 182 8.02 4.67 -22.65
C SER A 182 7.12 4.66 -21.41
N TYR A 183 5.94 4.05 -21.48
CA TYR A 183 5.09 3.90 -20.29
C TYR A 183 4.25 2.63 -20.30
N ILE A 184 3.77 2.24 -19.11
CA ILE A 184 2.84 1.12 -18.90
C ILE A 184 1.86 1.46 -17.76
N VAL A 185 0.59 1.09 -17.93
CA VAL A 185 -0.39 1.09 -16.84
C VAL A 185 -0.50 -0.34 -16.29
N THR A 186 -0.31 -0.53 -14.99
CA THR A 186 -0.37 -1.85 -14.36
C THR A 186 -1.82 -2.30 -14.11
N ALA A 187 -1.99 -3.53 -13.62
CA ALA A 187 -3.22 -3.88 -12.92
C ALA A 187 -3.38 -3.03 -11.63
N PRO A 188 -4.61 -2.75 -11.17
CA PRO A 188 -4.87 -2.21 -9.84
C PRO A 188 -4.58 -3.28 -8.76
N LEU A 189 -4.61 -2.91 -7.47
CA LEU A 189 -4.40 -3.85 -6.36
C LEU A 189 -5.33 -5.08 -6.44
N GLY A 190 -6.60 -4.84 -6.81
CA GLY A 190 -7.57 -5.90 -7.09
C GLY A 190 -7.80 -6.88 -5.93
N LEU A 191 -8.07 -8.15 -6.28
CA LEU A 191 -8.10 -9.24 -5.31
C LEU A 191 -6.70 -9.87 -5.21
N HIS A 192 -6.01 -9.61 -4.10
CA HIS A 192 -4.65 -10.08 -3.85
C HIS A 192 -4.49 -10.62 -2.43
N GLU A 193 -3.77 -11.73 -2.24
CA GLU A 193 -3.69 -12.43 -0.95
C GLU A 193 -3.12 -11.54 0.19
N LEU A 194 -2.20 -10.64 -0.15
CA LEU A 194 -1.67 -9.67 0.84
C LEU A 194 -2.74 -8.73 1.40
N LEU A 195 -3.82 -8.43 0.68
CA LEU A 195 -4.93 -7.63 1.20
C LEU A 195 -5.74 -8.40 2.25
N VAL A 196 -5.84 -9.73 2.12
CA VAL A 196 -6.45 -10.59 3.16
C VAL A 196 -5.66 -10.49 4.46
N ASN A 197 -4.32 -10.43 4.38
CA ASN A 197 -3.45 -10.23 5.53
C ASN A 197 -3.66 -8.84 6.17
N VAL A 198 -3.73 -7.76 5.37
CA VAL A 198 -3.98 -6.39 5.87
C VAL A 198 -5.35 -6.26 6.55
N VAL A 199 -6.40 -6.88 5.99
CA VAL A 199 -7.74 -6.89 6.59
C VAL A 199 -7.75 -7.69 7.90
N ASN A 200 -7.14 -8.88 7.92
CA ASN A 200 -7.04 -9.74 9.10
C ASN A 200 -6.24 -9.08 10.24
N ASP A 201 -5.13 -8.42 9.91
CA ASP A 201 -4.32 -7.63 10.85
C ASP A 201 -5.13 -6.49 11.46
N ARG A 202 -5.81 -5.68 10.63
CA ARG A 202 -6.64 -4.57 11.11
C ARG A 202 -7.78 -5.06 12.02
N ILE A 203 -8.45 -6.17 11.67
CA ILE A 203 -9.47 -6.80 12.51
C ILE A 203 -8.87 -7.22 13.86
N LYS A 204 -7.72 -7.89 13.87
CA LYS A 204 -7.04 -8.34 15.09
C LYS A 204 -6.61 -7.18 15.99
N HIS A 205 -6.06 -6.09 15.43
CA HIS A 205 -5.73 -4.89 16.21
C HIS A 205 -6.99 -4.28 16.81
N CYS A 206 -8.05 -4.11 16.02
CA CYS A 206 -9.29 -3.51 16.52
C CYS A 206 -9.94 -4.35 17.63
N LEU A 207 -9.93 -5.69 17.53
CA LEU A 207 -10.42 -6.57 18.58
C LEU A 207 -9.57 -6.51 19.85
N LYS A 208 -8.24 -6.43 19.74
CA LYS A 208 -7.35 -6.20 20.90
C LYS A 208 -7.64 -4.88 21.59
N HIS A 209 -7.83 -3.80 20.82
CA HIS A 209 -8.17 -2.51 21.39
C HIS A 209 -9.49 -2.54 22.17
N VAL A 210 -10.52 -3.16 21.59
CA VAL A 210 -11.82 -3.39 22.25
C VAL A 210 -11.70 -4.23 23.53
N ALA A 211 -10.74 -5.16 23.59
CA ALA A 211 -10.46 -5.96 24.79
C ALA A 211 -9.62 -5.22 25.87
N GLY A 212 -9.02 -4.07 25.54
CA GLY A 212 -8.06 -3.37 26.40
C GLY A 212 -6.60 -3.84 26.26
N ASP A 213 -6.30 -4.72 25.30
CA ASP A 213 -4.97 -5.28 25.03
C ASP A 213 -4.10 -4.40 24.10
N ALA A 214 -4.63 -3.29 23.57
CA ALA A 214 -3.92 -2.39 22.66
C ALA A 214 -4.50 -0.96 22.63
N GLU A 215 -3.69 0.01 22.22
CA GLU A 215 -4.12 1.37 21.89
C GLU A 215 -4.91 1.44 20.56
N GLU A 216 -5.60 2.55 20.31
CA GLU A 216 -6.31 2.79 19.05
C GLU A 216 -5.37 2.61 17.84
N CYS A 217 -5.81 1.88 16.81
CA CYS A 217 -5.01 1.73 15.60
C CYS A 217 -4.91 3.07 14.84
N SER A 218 -3.86 3.23 14.01
CA SER A 218 -3.58 4.48 13.26
C SER A 218 -4.73 5.06 12.42
N VAL A 219 -5.71 4.24 12.04
CA VAL A 219 -6.89 4.64 11.24
C VAL A 219 -8.10 4.99 12.12
N CYS A 220 -8.09 4.56 13.38
CA CYS A 220 -9.16 4.83 14.35
C CYS A 220 -8.80 5.91 15.38
N ALA A 221 -7.51 6.20 15.57
CA ALA A 221 -6.99 7.19 16.50
C ALA A 221 -7.79 8.51 16.49
N GLY A 222 -8.39 8.87 17.63
CA GLY A 222 -9.16 10.11 17.81
C GLY A 222 -10.51 10.16 17.08
N THR A 223 -10.92 9.10 16.37
CA THR A 223 -12.20 9.06 15.63
C THR A 223 -13.39 8.61 16.48
N GLY A 224 -13.14 8.05 17.67
CA GLY A 224 -14.15 7.43 18.52
C GLY A 224 -14.84 6.20 17.89
N LYS A 225 -14.22 5.59 16.88
CA LYS A 225 -14.60 4.30 16.29
C LYS A 225 -13.91 3.17 17.06
N CYS A 226 -13.69 2.01 16.45
CA CYS A 226 -13.02 0.86 17.08
C CYS A 226 -13.65 0.41 18.42
N ARG A 227 -14.99 0.36 18.48
CA ARG A 227 -15.74 0.05 19.69
C ARG A 227 -16.89 -0.92 19.41
N LEU A 228 -17.39 -1.55 20.47
CA LEU A 228 -18.69 -2.25 20.44
C LEU A 228 -19.84 -1.23 20.39
N TYR A 229 -20.99 -1.68 19.89
CA TYR A 229 -22.23 -0.92 19.71
C TYR A 229 -23.41 -1.77 20.22
#